data_AF-A0A7C9ED68-F1
#
_entry.id   AF-A0A7C9ED68-F1
#
_cell.length_a   1.000
_cell.length_b   1.000
_cell.length_c   1.000
_cell.angle_alpha   90.00
_cell.angle_beta   90.00
_cell.angle_gamma   90.00
#
_symmetry.space_group_name_H-M   'P 1'
#
loop_
_entity.id
_entity.type
_entity.pdbx_description
1 polymer ?
#
loop_
_entity_poly.entity_id
_entity_poly.type
_entity_poly.pdbx_seq_one_letter_code
_entity_poly.pdbx_strand_id
1 'polypeptide(L)'
;EVELEKDRTRTKQSKIATSWFKKAQKKMAKAWGSFVIDANVPFTVVDSIYTNPLIETIREVGPDVRTPTSYELSNVFLPKVAQEIKQWIAEFAPKWRER
;
A
#
# COMPACT_ATOMS: atom_id res chain seq x y z
N GLU A 1 -60.65 11.66 7.34
CA GLU A 1 -59.32 12.21 7.64
C GLU A 1 -58.31 11.10 7.44
N VAL A 2 -57.32 11.30 6.57
CA VAL A 2 -56.29 10.27 6.28
C VAL A 2 -55.01 10.73 6.97
N GLU A 3 -54.62 9.99 8.01
CA GLU A 3 -53.44 10.26 8.81
C GLU A 3 -52.19 9.94 7.99
N LEU A 4 -51.47 10.98 7.57
CA LEU A 4 -50.22 10.84 6.82
C LEU A 4 -49.11 10.38 7.77
N GLU A 5 -48.67 9.16 7.53
CA GLU A 5 -47.62 8.44 8.25
C GLU A 5 -46.35 9.31 8.39
N LYS A 6 -45.91 9.49 9.64
CA LYS A 6 -44.77 10.32 10.04
C LYS A 6 -43.54 10.03 9.19
N ASP A 7 -43.02 11.10 8.57
CA ASP A 7 -41.75 11.17 7.86
C ASP A 7 -40.68 10.24 8.45
N ARG A 8 -40.34 9.18 7.70
CA ARG A 8 -39.07 8.46 7.91
C ARG A 8 -37.98 9.50 7.78
N THR A 9 -37.30 9.79 8.88
CA THR A 9 -36.16 10.70 8.92
C THR A 9 -35.14 10.27 7.88
N ARG A 10 -35.15 10.96 6.72
CA ARG A 10 -34.16 10.77 5.67
C ARG A 10 -32.81 11.08 6.30
N THR A 11 -32.06 10.04 6.66
CA THR A 11 -30.72 10.18 7.20
C THR A 11 -29.92 10.91 6.14
N LYS A 12 -29.71 12.21 6.34
CA LYS A 12 -28.95 13.03 5.38
C LYS A 12 -27.55 12.45 5.38
N GLN A 13 -27.15 11.85 4.25
CA GLN A 13 -25.80 11.34 4.10
C GLN A 13 -24.82 12.49 4.38
N SER A 14 -23.98 12.31 5.41
CA SER A 14 -23.01 13.33 5.77
C SER A 14 -22.09 13.54 4.56
N LYS A 15 -21.94 14.78 4.12
CA LYS A 15 -20.97 15.12 3.09
C LYS A 15 -19.59 14.88 3.71
N ILE A 16 -19.00 13.72 3.45
CA ILE A 16 -17.62 13.40 3.84
C ILE A 16 -16.77 14.57 3.35
N ALA A 17 -16.01 15.19 4.26
CA ALA A 17 -15.30 16.44 4.02
C ALA A 17 -14.40 16.34 2.78
N THR A 18 -14.92 16.81 1.65
CA THR A 18 -14.40 16.58 0.30
C THR A 18 -13.10 17.32 0.05
N SER A 19 -12.84 18.41 0.79
CA SER A 19 -11.64 19.22 0.62
C SER A 19 -10.37 18.51 1.11
N TRP A 20 -10.42 17.90 2.30
CA TRP A 20 -9.29 17.13 2.83
C TRP A 20 -8.99 15.91 1.95
N PHE A 21 -10.03 15.19 1.52
CA PHE A 21 -9.86 14.01 0.67
C PHE A 21 -9.21 14.38 -0.67
N LYS A 22 -9.68 15.46 -1.33
CA LYS A 22 -9.05 15.97 -2.56
C LYS A 22 -7.59 16.38 -2.35
N LYS A 23 -7.26 16.99 -1.21
CA LYS A 23 -5.89 17.37 -0.85
C LYS A 23 -5.02 16.13 -0.61
N ALA A 24 -5.53 15.11 0.06
CA ALA A 24 -4.85 13.84 0.27
C ALA A 24 -4.63 13.09 -1.05
N GLN A 25 -5.65 13.01 -1.90
CA GLN A 25 -5.58 12.42 -3.23
C GLN A 25 -4.51 13.10 -4.10
N LYS A 26 -4.45 14.43 -4.09
CA LYS A 26 -3.41 15.19 -4.81
C LYS A 26 -2.00 14.89 -4.28
N LYS A 27 -1.84 14.77 -2.96
CA LYS A 27 -0.55 14.39 -2.35
C LYS A 27 -0.14 12.96 -2.72
N MET A 28 -1.09 12.02 -2.69
CA MET A 28 -0.83 10.63 -3.08
C MET A 28 -0.44 10.52 -4.56
N ALA A 29 -1.17 11.18 -5.45
CA ALA A 29 -0.84 11.20 -6.88
C ALA A 29 0.56 11.76 -7.13
N LYS A 30 0.96 12.81 -6.39
CA LYS A 30 2.31 13.36 -6.47
C LYS A 30 3.37 12.36 -5.98
N ALA A 31 3.16 11.72 -4.85
CA ALA A 31 4.11 10.75 -4.29
C ALA A 31 4.30 9.54 -5.23
N TRP A 32 3.20 8.99 -5.75
CA TRP A 32 3.23 7.90 -6.72
C TRP A 32 3.89 8.30 -8.03
N GLY A 33 3.54 9.45 -8.60
CA GLY A 33 4.17 9.94 -9.83
C GLY A 33 5.68 10.16 -9.66
N SER A 34 6.13 10.71 -8.53
CA SER A 34 7.56 10.86 -8.24
C SER A 34 8.28 9.52 -8.10
N PHE A 35 7.69 8.55 -7.39
CA PHE A 35 8.28 7.22 -7.23
C PHE A 35 8.42 6.48 -8.56
N VAL A 36 7.39 6.52 -9.41
CA VAL A 36 7.39 5.84 -10.72
C VAL A 36 8.48 6.40 -11.64
N ILE A 37 8.66 7.72 -11.65
CA ILE A 37 9.70 8.38 -12.43
C ILE A 37 11.10 8.05 -11.89
N ASP A 38 11.30 8.11 -10.58
CA ASP A 38 12.59 7.83 -9.92
C ASP A 38 13.04 6.37 -10.09
N ALA A 39 12.12 5.43 -9.88
CA ALA A 39 12.37 4.00 -10.06
C ALA A 39 12.46 3.58 -11.53
N ASN A 40 12.24 4.51 -12.48
CA ASN A 40 12.21 4.28 -13.93
C ASN A 40 11.32 3.09 -14.31
N VAL A 41 10.14 2.99 -13.69
CA VAL A 41 9.16 1.94 -13.98
C VAL A 41 8.04 2.51 -14.86
N PRO A 42 7.40 1.68 -15.70
CA PRO A 42 6.24 2.12 -16.46
C PRO A 42 5.11 2.60 -15.54
N PHE A 43 4.36 3.63 -15.94
CA PHE A 43 3.20 4.11 -15.18
C PHE A 43 2.13 3.01 -14.97
N THR A 44 2.10 1.99 -15.82
CA THR A 44 1.24 0.81 -15.68
C THR A 44 1.54 -0.03 -14.43
N VAL A 45 2.65 0.24 -13.72
CA VAL A 45 2.95 -0.42 -12.44
C VAL A 45 1.85 -0.18 -11.41
N VAL A 46 1.14 0.95 -11.49
CA VAL A 46 0.03 1.25 -10.58
C VAL A 46 -1.11 0.25 -10.75
N ASP A 47 -1.33 -0.23 -11.97
CA ASP A 47 -2.37 -1.21 -12.34
C ASP A 47 -1.88 -2.67 -12.20
N SER A 48 -0.67 -2.88 -11.72
CA SER A 48 -0.10 -4.22 -11.53
C SER A 48 -0.93 -5.04 -10.52
N ILE A 49 -1.06 -6.34 -10.79
CA ILE A 49 -1.70 -7.32 -9.90
C ILE A 49 -1.07 -7.34 -8.49
N TYR A 50 0.18 -6.85 -8.35
CA TYR A 50 0.91 -6.79 -7.08
C TYR A 50 0.78 -5.44 -6.37
N THR A 51 0.42 -4.36 -7.09
CA THR A 51 0.30 -3.02 -6.50
C THR A 51 -0.98 -2.88 -5.70
N ASN A 52 -2.08 -3.46 -6.18
CA ASN A 52 -3.35 -3.43 -5.45
C ASN A 52 -3.26 -4.12 -4.06
N PRO A 53 -2.73 -5.36 -3.94
CA PRO A 53 -2.50 -5.97 -2.64
C PRO A 53 -1.56 -5.15 -1.73
N LEU A 54 -0.50 -4.55 -2.29
CA LEU A 54 0.41 -3.68 -1.52
C LEU A 54 -0.33 -2.46 -0.94
N ILE A 55 -1.17 -1.82 -1.74
CA ILE A 55 -1.99 -0.68 -1.28
C ILE A 55 -3.00 -1.12 -0.23
N GLU A 56 -3.63 -2.28 -0.39
CA GLU A 56 -4.56 -2.81 0.62
C GLU A 56 -3.85 -3.12 1.94
N THR A 57 -2.68 -3.76 1.92
CA THR A 57 -1.88 -3.95 3.15
C THR A 57 -1.54 -2.61 3.80
N ILE A 58 -1.14 -1.58 3.02
CA ILE A 58 -0.88 -0.23 3.56
C ILE A 58 -2.13 0.38 4.19
N ARG A 59 -3.32 0.17 3.59
CA ARG A 59 -4.60 0.66 4.14
C ARG A 59 -4.96 -0.05 5.45
N GLU A 60 -4.69 -1.34 5.56
CA GLU A 60 -4.95 -2.15 6.76
C GLU A 60 -4.16 -1.67 7.98
N VAL A 61 -2.93 -1.18 7.79
CA VAL A 61 -2.09 -0.74 8.93
C VAL A 61 -2.54 0.64 9.48
N GLY A 62 -3.33 1.43 8.75
CA GLY A 62 -4.01 2.62 9.29
C GLY A 62 -3.20 3.93 9.39
N PRO A 63 -3.83 5.03 9.83
CA PRO A 63 -3.34 6.41 9.63
C PRO A 63 -2.08 6.83 10.41
N ASP A 64 -1.61 6.04 11.38
CA ASP A 64 -0.44 6.34 12.22
C ASP A 64 0.81 5.51 11.88
N VAL A 65 0.84 4.95 10.68
CA VAL A 65 1.94 4.08 10.26
C VAL A 65 3.11 4.92 9.79
N ARG A 66 4.21 4.83 10.55
CA ARG A 66 5.49 5.38 10.15
C ARG A 66 6.04 4.55 9.00
N THR A 67 6.25 5.21 7.85
CA THR A 67 6.98 4.63 6.73
C THR A 67 8.35 4.16 7.21
N PRO A 68 8.81 2.95 6.81
CA PRO A 68 10.16 2.52 7.11
C PRO A 68 11.16 3.53 6.54
N THR A 69 12.15 3.89 7.35
CA THR A 69 13.22 4.80 6.99
C THR A 69 14.16 4.13 5.98
N SER A 70 14.83 4.94 5.17
CA SER A 70 15.86 4.44 4.24
C SER A 70 16.95 3.63 4.96
N TYR A 71 17.26 3.97 6.22
CA TYR A 71 18.17 3.20 7.07
C TYR A 71 17.61 1.81 7.41
N GLU A 72 16.35 1.74 7.83
CA GLU A 72 15.68 0.46 8.11
C GLU A 72 15.60 -0.41 6.86
N LEU A 73 15.41 0.17 5.68
CA LEU A 73 15.37 -0.58 4.42
C LEU A 73 16.75 -1.04 3.95
N SER A 74 17.75 -0.16 3.94
CA SER A 74 19.08 -0.46 3.35
C SER A 74 20.03 -1.19 4.30
N ASN A 75 20.00 -0.86 5.60
CA ASN A 75 20.97 -1.37 6.57
C ASN A 75 20.41 -2.46 7.49
N VAL A 76 19.08 -2.55 7.64
CA VAL A 76 18.45 -3.56 8.50
C VAL A 76 17.76 -4.63 7.66
N PHE A 77 16.86 -4.24 6.77
CA PHE A 77 16.06 -5.16 5.96
C PHE A 77 16.88 -5.84 4.86
N LEU A 78 17.57 -5.06 4.02
CA LEU A 78 18.31 -5.60 2.87
C LEU A 78 19.39 -6.63 3.26
N PRO A 79 20.23 -6.42 4.29
CA PRO A 79 21.23 -7.41 4.69
C PRO A 79 20.60 -8.68 5.28
N LYS A 80 19.49 -8.53 6.02
CA LYS A 80 18.73 -9.66 6.56
C LYS A 80 18.18 -10.54 5.44
N VAL A 81 17.51 -9.94 4.46
CA VAL A 81 16.99 -10.66 3.28
C VAL A 81 18.11 -11.33 2.51
N ALA A 82 19.24 -10.65 2.29
CA ALA A 82 20.39 -11.23 1.60
C ALA A 82 20.98 -12.44 2.37
N GLN A 83 21.00 -12.40 3.69
CA GLN A 83 21.46 -13.51 4.52
C GLN A 83 20.51 -14.70 4.46
N GLU A 84 19.20 -14.47 4.56
CA GLU A 84 18.17 -15.53 4.45
C GLU A 84 18.28 -16.23 3.09
N ILE A 85 18.44 -15.46 2.00
CA ILE A 85 18.65 -16.00 0.66
C ILE A 85 19.93 -16.82 0.59
N LYS A 86 21.04 -16.35 1.17
CA LYS A 86 22.31 -17.10 1.18
C LYS A 86 22.19 -18.41 1.96
N GLN A 87 21.50 -18.41 3.09
CA GLN A 87 21.26 -19.60 3.90
C GLN A 87 20.38 -20.60 3.14
N TRP A 88 19.30 -20.12 2.52
CA TRP A 88 18.46 -20.94 1.66
C TRP A 88 19.28 -21.56 0.51
N ILE A 89 20.07 -20.77 -0.22
CA ILE A 89 20.95 -21.30 -1.27
C ILE A 89 21.90 -22.37 -0.70
N ALA A 90 22.51 -22.14 0.46
CA ALA A 90 23.46 -23.09 1.06
C ALA A 90 22.79 -24.40 1.51
N GLU A 91 21.55 -24.35 2.00
CA GLU A 91 20.79 -25.55 2.40
C GLU A 91 20.35 -26.38 1.18
N PHE A 92 19.97 -25.71 0.10
CA PHE A 92 19.43 -26.37 -1.10
C PHE A 92 20.52 -26.76 -2.11
N ALA A 93 21.66 -26.08 -2.14
CA ALA A 93 22.76 -26.37 -3.06
C ALA A 93 23.29 -27.82 -3.01
N PRO A 94 23.36 -28.50 -1.85
CA PRO A 94 23.70 -29.93 -1.78
C PRO A 94 22.61 -30.81 -2.40
N LYS A 95 21.33 -30.53 -2.09
CA LYS A 95 20.17 -31.28 -2.62
C LYS A 95 20.04 -31.15 -4.15
N TRP A 96 20.50 -30.02 -4.72
CA TRP A 96 20.58 -29.83 -6.17
C TRP A 96 21.73 -30.58 -6.83
N ARG A 97 22.81 -30.86 -6.10
CA ARG A 97 23.97 -31.62 -6.60
C ARG A 97 23.77 -33.14 -6.53
N GLU A 98 22.83 -33.60 -5.72
CA GLU A 98 22.49 -35.02 -5.56
C GLU A 98 21.44 -35.52 -6.56
N ARG A 99 20.90 -34.65 -7.43
CA ARG A 99 20.08 -35.02 -8.59
C ARG A 99 20.87 -34.89 -9.88
#